data_AF-A0A914ZAX7-F1
#
_entry.id   AF-A0A914ZAX7-F1
#
_cell.length_a   1.000
_cell.length_b   1.000
_cell.length_c   1.000
_cell.angle_alpha   90.00
_cell.angle_beta   90.00
_cell.angle_gamma   90.00
#
_symmetry.space_group_name_H-M   'P 1'
#
loop_
_entity.id
_entity.type
_entity.pdbx_description
1 polymer ?
#
loop_
_entity_poly.entity_id
_entity_poly.type
_entity_poly.pdbx_seq_one_letter_code
_entity_poly.pdbx_strand_id
1 'polypeptide(L)'
;MPADNNSADFPLADDESVPSEIQKSARQPIPAQPLPREEIEDQEEKARLISQILELQNTLEDLSQRVDIVKEESLKLRSENQVLGQYIQNLMASSSVFHPANK
;
A
#
# COMPACT_ATOMS: atom_id res chain seq x y z
N MET A 1 -34.81 -2.95 37.49
CA MET A 1 -33.82 -2.41 36.54
C MET A 1 -32.43 -2.68 37.11
N PRO A 2 -31.61 -3.56 36.52
CA PRO A 2 -30.22 -3.72 36.90
C PRO A 2 -29.36 -2.72 36.11
N ALA A 3 -28.34 -2.15 36.75
CA ALA A 3 -27.24 -1.50 36.07
C ALA A 3 -25.97 -1.92 36.79
N ASP A 4 -25.29 -2.90 36.19
CA ASP A 4 -23.90 -3.22 36.46
C ASP A 4 -23.04 -2.00 36.14
N ASN A 5 -22.21 -1.57 37.09
CA ASN A 5 -21.01 -0.82 36.76
C ASN A 5 -19.95 -1.11 37.82
N ASN A 6 -19.44 -2.35 37.81
CA ASN A 6 -18.18 -2.66 38.48
C ASN A 6 -17.04 -2.13 37.61
N SER A 7 -16.85 -0.81 37.64
CA SER A 7 -15.66 -0.15 37.14
C SER A 7 -14.48 -0.68 37.94
N ALA A 8 -13.76 -1.62 37.35
CA ALA A 8 -12.49 -2.12 37.86
C ALA A 8 -11.57 -0.93 38.10
N ASP A 9 -11.41 -0.58 39.37
CA ASP A 9 -10.50 0.45 39.84
C ASP A 9 -9.08 -0.05 39.57
N PHE A 10 -8.49 0.41 38.47
CA PHE A 10 -7.09 0.17 38.18
C PHE A 10 -6.26 0.99 39.18
N PRO A 11 -5.46 0.36 40.06
CA PRO A 11 -4.75 1.10 41.09
C PRO A 11 -3.66 1.96 40.45
N LEU A 12 -3.77 3.28 40.63
CA LEU A 12 -2.79 4.26 40.21
C LEU A 12 -1.55 4.16 41.12
N ALA A 13 -0.36 4.20 40.53
CA ALA A 13 0.91 3.92 41.21
C ALA A 13 1.34 4.95 42.29
N ASP A 14 0.53 5.99 42.53
CA ASP A 14 0.93 7.18 43.27
C ASP A 14 0.17 7.39 44.61
N ASP A 15 -0.58 6.40 45.10
CA ASP A 15 -1.17 6.46 46.45
C ASP A 15 -0.10 6.15 47.52
N GLU A 16 0.53 7.21 48.03
CA GLU A 16 1.62 7.22 49.02
C GLU A 16 1.18 6.78 50.44
N SER A 17 0.12 5.99 50.56
CA SER A 17 -0.43 5.50 51.85
C SER A 17 -0.30 3.98 52.05
N VAL A 18 0.40 3.27 51.16
CA VAL A 18 0.84 1.88 51.40
C VAL A 18 2.18 1.85 52.16
N PRO A 19 2.28 1.16 53.32
CA PRO A 19 3.56 0.95 53.98
C PRO A 19 4.48 0.18 53.02
N SER A 20 5.59 0.79 52.63
CA SER A 20 6.67 0.10 51.90
C SER A 20 7.37 -0.91 52.81
N GLU A 21 6.72 -2.02 53.11
CA GLU A 21 7.40 -3.25 53.49
C GLU A 21 8.01 -3.86 52.23
N ILE A 22 9.14 -3.30 51.80
CA ILE A 22 10.03 -3.95 50.84
C ILE A 22 10.66 -5.13 51.57
N GLN A 23 9.89 -6.21 51.73
CA GLN A 23 10.40 -7.53 52.05
C GLN A 23 11.25 -7.99 50.85
N LYS A 24 12.56 -7.75 50.93
CA LYS A 24 13.56 -8.27 49.96
C LYS A 24 13.76 -9.79 50.07
N SER A 25 12.75 -10.52 50.54
CA SER A 25 12.75 -11.97 50.65
C SER A 25 11.77 -12.53 49.62
N ALA A 26 12.32 -13.00 48.51
CA ALA A 26 11.66 -13.79 47.48
C ALA A 26 10.68 -13.07 46.52
N ARG A 27 11.18 -12.12 45.71
CA ARG A 27 10.65 -11.99 44.34
C ARG A 27 11.15 -13.19 43.54
N GLN A 28 10.44 -14.30 43.60
CA GLN A 28 10.67 -15.36 42.63
C GLN A 28 10.28 -14.82 41.25
N PRO A 29 11.17 -14.90 40.25
CA PRO A 29 10.83 -14.49 38.90
C PRO A 29 9.66 -15.36 38.43
N ILE A 30 8.53 -14.73 38.10
CA ILE A 30 7.38 -15.42 37.52
C ILE A 30 7.87 -15.97 36.18
N PRO A 31 7.86 -17.29 35.95
CA PRO A 31 8.26 -17.87 34.69
C PRO A 31 7.31 -17.34 33.60
N ALA A 32 7.88 -16.87 32.49
CA ALA A 32 7.11 -16.42 31.34
C ALA A 32 6.23 -17.58 30.88
N GLN A 33 4.91 -17.45 31.07
CA GLN A 33 3.97 -18.43 30.54
C GLN A 33 4.04 -18.38 29.01
N PRO A 34 3.99 -19.52 28.32
CA PRO A 34 3.91 -19.54 26.86
C PRO A 34 2.69 -18.73 26.41
N LEU A 35 2.87 -17.85 25.43
CA LEU A 35 1.77 -17.13 24.82
C LEU A 35 0.67 -18.12 24.36
N PRO A 36 -0.61 -17.77 24.52
CA PRO A 36 -1.72 -18.58 24.02
C PRO A 36 -1.48 -18.93 22.54
N ARG A 37 -1.55 -20.22 22.19
CA ARG A 37 -1.24 -20.69 20.83
C ARG A 37 -2.10 -20.04 19.76
N GLU A 38 -3.34 -19.69 20.10
CA GLU A 38 -4.27 -18.97 19.22
C GLU A 38 -3.74 -17.59 18.82
N GLU A 39 -3.11 -16.83 19.74
CA GLU A 39 -2.54 -15.51 19.43
C GLU A 39 -1.33 -15.61 18.48
N ILE A 40 -0.55 -16.69 18.58
CA ILE A 40 0.62 -16.95 17.71
C ILE A 40 0.15 -17.31 16.30
N GLU A 41 -0.85 -18.18 16.17
CA GLU A 41 -1.39 -18.63 14.89
C GLU A 41 -2.06 -17.47 14.11
N ASP A 42 -2.81 -16.62 14.81
CA ASP A 42 -3.36 -15.38 14.27
C ASP A 42 -2.27 -14.41 13.78
N GLN A 43 -1.16 -14.31 14.52
CA GLN A 43 -0.04 -13.45 14.15
C GLN A 43 0.71 -13.97 12.93
N GLU A 44 0.87 -15.29 12.81
CA GLU A 44 1.45 -15.93 11.62
C GLU A 44 0.56 -15.80 10.37
N GLU A 45 -0.76 -15.91 10.52
CA GLU A 45 -1.69 -15.69 9.39
C GLU A 45 -1.66 -14.23 8.93
N LYS A 46 -1.68 -13.28 9.88
CA LYS A 46 -1.51 -11.85 9.56
C LYS A 46 -0.18 -11.58 8.86
N ALA A 47 0.92 -12.18 9.33
CA ALA A 47 2.23 -12.03 8.70
C ALA A 47 2.23 -12.57 7.26
N ARG A 48 1.61 -13.73 7.01
CA ARG A 48 1.47 -14.29 5.66
C ARG A 48 0.65 -13.39 4.75
N LEU A 49 -0.46 -12.85 5.25
CA LEU A 49 -1.33 -11.95 4.49
C LEU A 49 -0.60 -10.64 4.13
N ILE A 50 0.17 -10.08 5.08
CA ILE A 50 1.00 -8.89 4.85
C ILE A 50 2.02 -9.17 3.74
N SER A 51 2.73 -10.30 3.79
CA SER A 51 3.70 -10.65 2.73
C SER A 51 3.05 -10.73 1.36
N GLN A 52 1.87 -11.37 1.26
CA GLN A 52 1.13 -11.45 0.00
C GLN A 52 0.71 -10.06 -0.51
N ILE A 53 0.24 -9.19 0.38
CA ILE A 53 -0.13 -7.81 0.02
C ILE A 53 1.09 -7.05 -0.51
N LEU A 54 2.26 -7.19 0.13
CA LEU A 54 3.48 -6.52 -0.31
C LEU A 54 3.94 -7.02 -1.69
N GLU A 55 3.86 -8.33 -1.95
CA GLU A 55 4.17 -8.89 -3.27
C GLU A 55 3.21 -8.36 -4.35
N LEU A 56 1.91 -8.31 -4.05
CA LEU A 56 0.92 -7.76 -4.96
C LEU A 56 1.12 -6.26 -5.22
N GLN A 57 1.48 -5.49 -4.20
CA GLN A 57 1.80 -4.07 -4.34
C GLN A 57 3.02 -3.86 -5.23
N ASN A 58 4.09 -4.64 -5.05
CA ASN A 58 5.28 -4.56 -5.89
C ASN A 58 4.96 -4.89 -7.36
N THR A 59 4.21 -5.97 -7.60
CA THR A 59 3.83 -6.34 -8.98
C THR A 59 2.90 -5.33 -9.64
N LEU A 60 2.00 -4.71 -8.87
CA LEU A 60 1.12 -3.64 -9.37
C LEU A 60 1.91 -2.38 -9.72
N GLU A 61 2.87 -1.98 -8.89
CA GLU A 61 3.76 -0.85 -9.13
C GLU A 61 4.57 -1.05 -10.42
N ASP A 62 5.19 -2.23 -10.57
CA ASP A 62 5.92 -2.60 -11.79
C ASP A 62 5.03 -2.52 -13.04
N LEU A 63 3.80 -3.01 -12.95
CA LEU A 63 2.84 -2.95 -14.06
C LEU A 63 2.43 -1.51 -14.37
N SER A 64 2.20 -0.69 -13.34
CA SER A 64 1.86 0.73 -13.49
C SER A 64 2.95 1.48 -14.25
N GLN A 65 4.21 1.31 -13.85
CA GLN A 65 5.34 1.93 -14.53
C GLN A 65 5.45 1.49 -16.00
N ARG A 66 5.25 0.20 -16.29
CA ARG A 66 5.24 -0.30 -17.67
C ARG A 66 4.12 0.32 -18.50
N VAL A 67 2.93 0.50 -17.92
CA VAL A 67 1.81 1.16 -18.59
C VAL A 67 2.15 2.62 -18.91
N ASP A 68 2.80 3.34 -17.99
CA ASP A 68 3.18 4.72 -18.21
C ASP A 68 4.23 4.86 -19.32
N ILE A 69 5.22 3.96 -19.36
CA ILE A 69 6.20 3.88 -20.46
C ILE A 69 5.50 3.65 -21.81
N VAL A 70 4.56 2.69 -21.88
CA VAL A 70 3.83 2.39 -23.12
C VAL A 70 2.97 3.58 -23.57
N LYS A 71 2.35 4.30 -22.63
CA LYS A 71 1.59 5.52 -22.93
C LYS A 71 2.50 6.60 -23.51
N GLU A 72 3.66 6.83 -22.92
CA GLU A 72 4.63 7.82 -23.41
C GLU A 72 5.12 7.48 -24.82
N GLU A 73 5.50 6.22 -25.06
CA GLU A 73 5.92 5.76 -26.40
C GLU A 73 4.78 5.90 -27.43
N SER A 74 3.54 5.54 -27.04
CA SER A 74 2.38 5.70 -27.91
C SER A 74 2.13 7.16 -28.28
N LEU A 75 2.25 8.09 -27.32
CA LEU A 75 2.12 9.52 -27.57
C LEU A 75 3.20 10.03 -28.53
N LYS A 76 4.45 9.61 -28.32
CA LYS A 76 5.57 9.96 -29.20
C LYS A 76 5.31 9.50 -30.64
N LEU A 77 4.94 8.23 -30.83
CA LEU A 77 4.63 7.67 -32.15
C LEU A 77 3.45 8.38 -32.82
N ARG A 78 2.40 8.74 -32.06
CA ARG A 78 1.28 9.52 -32.58
C ARG A 78 1.71 10.90 -33.04
N SER A 79 2.55 11.59 -32.27
CA SER A 79 3.09 12.90 -32.63
C SER A 79 3.94 12.83 -33.90
N GLU A 80 4.81 11.81 -34.01
CA GLU A 80 5.65 11.63 -35.20
C GLU A 80 4.79 11.33 -36.44
N ASN A 81 3.83 10.42 -36.32
CA ASN A 81 2.89 10.12 -37.41
C ASN A 81 2.07 11.34 -37.83
N GLN A 82 1.69 12.21 -36.89
CA GLN A 82 1.00 13.45 -37.23
C GLN A 82 1.87 14.38 -38.08
N VAL A 83 3.14 14.56 -37.70
CA VAL A 83 4.10 15.39 -38.46
C VAL A 83 4.34 14.80 -39.85
N LEU A 84 4.57 13.48 -39.94
CA LEU A 84 4.75 12.79 -41.22
C LEU A 84 3.49 12.88 -42.10
N GLY A 85 2.31 12.72 -41.51
CA GLY A 85 1.03 12.86 -42.19
C GLY A 85 0.85 14.26 -42.78
N GLN A 86 1.17 15.32 -42.01
CA GLN A 86 1.12 16.69 -42.49
C GLN A 86 2.13 16.93 -43.63
N TYR A 87 3.34 16.38 -43.52
CA TYR A 87 4.34 16.48 -44.59
C TYR A 87 3.84 15.85 -45.90
N ILE A 88 3.26 14.66 -45.82
CA ILE A 88 2.66 13.97 -46.97
C ILE A 88 1.50 14.81 -47.54
N GLN A 89 0.62 15.35 -46.71
CA GLN A 89 -0.48 16.21 -47.14
C GLN A 89 0.02 17.47 -47.87
N ASN A 90 1.06 18.12 -47.34
CA ASN A 90 1.65 19.31 -47.95
C ASN A 90 2.27 18.98 -49.31
N LEU A 91 2.93 17.83 -49.44
CA LEU A 91 3.49 17.37 -50.71
C LEU A 91 2.39 17.06 -51.73
N MET A 92 1.32 16.38 -51.32
CA MET A 92 0.18 16.09 -52.19
C MET A 92 -0.51 17.38 -52.66
N ALA A 93 -0.74 18.34 -51.75
CA ALA A 93 -1.37 19.62 -52.07
C ALA A 93 -0.51 20.51 -52.99
N SER A 94 0.82 20.47 -52.81
CA SER A 94 1.76 21.27 -53.63
C SER A 94 2.02 20.67 -55.01
N SER A 95 1.63 19.42 -55.24
CA SER A 95 1.81 18.73 -56.52
C SER A 95 0.55 18.85 -57.38
N SER A 96 0.70 19.33 -58.62
CA SER A 96 -0.41 19.42 -59.58
C SER A 96 -0.93 18.05 -60.03
N VAL A 97 -0.17 16.98 -59.79
CA VAL A 97 -0.52 15.60 -60.16
C VAL A 97 -1.68 15.05 -59.32
N PHE A 98 -1.86 15.55 -58.09
CA PHE A 98 -2.91 15.09 -57.17
C PHE A 98 -4.12 16.03 -57.11
N HIS A 99 -4.16 17.08 -57.92
CA HIS A 99 -5.38 17.88 -58.04
C HIS A 99 -6.45 17.03 -58.73
N PRO A 100 -7.67 16.92 -58.16
CA PRO A 100 -8.76 16.27 -58.87
C PRO A 100 -8.97 17.06 -60.18
N ALA A 101 -8.95 16.35 -61.31
CA ALA A 101 -9.28 16.95 -62.59
C ALA A 101 -10.72 17.46 -62.49
N ASN A 102 -10.88 18.77 -62.27
CA ASN A 102 -12.17 19.43 -62.26
C ASN A 102 -12.86 19.10 -63.61
N LYS A 103 -13.98 18.40 -63.53
CA LYS A 103 -14.92 18.23 -64.65
C LYS A 103 -15.69 19.51 -64.88
#